data_AF-A0A953JVM3-F1
#
_entry.id   AF-A0A953JVM3-F1
#
_cell.length_a   1.000
_cell.length_b   1.000
_cell.length_c   1.000
_cell.angle_alpha   90.00
_cell.angle_beta   90.00
_cell.angle_gamma   90.00
#
_symmetry.space_group_name_H-M   'P 1'
#
loop_
_entity.id
_entity.type
_entity.pdbx_description
1 polymer ?
#
loop_
_entity_poly.entity_id
_entity_poly.type
_entity_poly.pdbx_seq_one_letter_code
_entity_poly.pdbx_strand_id
1 'polypeptide(L)'
;MRIGQYRISACLCVALLICLATTVLAEEKAEKKSGKKAAAANDDNDGNRLPAHFGDLVDDSQREAIYKIQDEFRPQIEELEAKLTAARDKMRAAMRDVLTPEQQKKLDDALAKAKKGKGGAKAKRAKAKKPAAEATNAS
;
A
#
# COMPACT_ATOMS: atom_id res chain seq x y z
N MET A 1 26.83 -3.13 46.75
CA MET A 1 25.47 -2.92 47.26
C MET A 1 24.82 -1.74 46.55
N ARG A 2 24.01 -1.98 45.51
CA ARG A 2 23.26 -0.95 44.75
C ARG A 2 21.77 -1.31 44.73
N ILE A 3 21.20 -1.66 45.89
CA ILE A 3 19.80 -2.08 46.03
C ILE A 3 18.93 -0.96 46.67
N GLY A 4 19.55 0.07 47.23
CA GLY A 4 18.85 1.19 47.89
C GLY A 4 18.35 2.31 46.95
N GLN A 5 18.95 2.50 45.77
CA GLN A 5 18.55 3.58 44.85
C GLN A 5 17.37 3.21 43.91
N TYR A 6 17.09 1.92 43.70
CA TYR A 6 15.99 1.49 42.82
C TYR A 6 14.62 1.43 43.52
N ARG A 7 14.58 1.43 44.85
CA ARG A 7 13.31 1.39 45.62
C ARG A 7 12.62 2.74 45.69
N ILE A 8 13.38 3.83 45.70
CA ILE A 8 12.83 5.20 45.71
C ILE A 8 12.39 5.62 44.30
N SER A 9 13.09 5.17 43.25
CA SER A 9 12.74 5.46 41.85
C SER A 9 11.55 4.64 41.34
N ALA A 10 11.29 3.44 41.88
CA ALA A 10 10.15 2.61 41.51
C ALA A 10 8.81 3.12 42.07
N CYS A 11 8.79 3.79 43.22
CA CYS A 11 7.56 4.39 43.78
C CYS A 11 7.15 5.69 43.07
N LEU A 12 8.10 6.43 42.50
CA LEU A 12 7.86 7.71 41.81
C LEU A 12 7.30 7.51 40.38
N CYS A 13 7.60 6.37 39.74
CA CYS A 13 7.04 6.03 38.41
C CYS A 13 5.65 5.36 38.47
N VAL A 14 5.27 4.73 39.58
CA VAL A 14 3.91 4.15 39.75
C VAL A 14 2.89 5.22 40.13
N ALA A 15 3.30 6.29 40.83
CA ALA A 15 2.42 7.43 41.15
C ALA A 15 2.10 8.33 39.93
N LEU A 16 2.95 8.34 38.90
CA LEU A 16 2.73 9.13 37.68
C LEU A 16 1.86 8.42 36.63
N LEU A 17 1.64 7.11 36.77
CA LEU A 17 0.80 6.29 35.88
C LEU A 17 -0.66 6.16 36.34
N ILE A 18 -1.02 6.67 37.52
CA ILE A 18 -2.40 6.61 38.07
C ILE A 18 -3.20 7.90 37.82
N CYS A 19 -2.56 9.01 37.41
CA CYS A 19 -3.21 10.32 37.23
C CYS A 19 -3.62 10.71 35.79
N LEU A 20 -3.44 9.86 34.76
CA LEU A 20 -3.94 10.14 33.40
C LEU A 20 -5.19 9.32 33.01
N ALA A 21 -5.77 8.56 33.93
CA ALA A 21 -6.92 7.68 33.65
C ALA A 21 -8.30 8.29 33.98
N THR A 22 -8.42 9.58 34.34
CA THR A 22 -9.68 10.13 34.89
C THR A 22 -10.01 11.57 34.46
N THR A 23 -10.22 11.79 33.17
CA THR A 23 -11.16 12.82 32.67
C THR A 23 -11.90 12.24 31.45
N VAL A 24 -12.99 11.50 31.64
CA VAL A 24 -14.37 12.03 31.64
C VAL A 24 -14.65 12.74 30.30
N LEU A 25 -15.19 12.02 29.30
CA LEU A 25 -16.64 11.84 29.08
C LEU A 25 -17.39 13.18 29.08
N ALA A 26 -17.34 13.88 27.95
CA ALA A 26 -18.33 14.89 27.58
C ALA A 26 -19.03 14.42 26.30
N GLU A 27 -20.29 14.03 26.45
CA GLU A 27 -21.23 13.75 25.39
C GLU A 27 -21.51 15.02 24.57
N GLU A 28 -21.57 14.90 23.25
CA GLU A 28 -22.67 15.53 22.52
C GLU A 28 -23.03 14.69 21.30
N LYS A 29 -24.12 13.93 21.42
CA LYS A 29 -24.86 13.36 20.30
C LYS A 29 -25.73 14.46 19.70
N ALA A 30 -25.46 14.84 18.45
CA ALA A 30 -26.38 15.60 17.63
C ALA A 30 -26.73 14.81 16.35
N GLU A 31 -27.95 14.26 16.39
CA GLU A 31 -28.94 14.03 15.33
C GLU A 31 -28.55 13.52 13.93
N LYS A 32 -29.09 12.32 13.64
CA LYS A 32 -29.44 11.85 12.29
C LYS A 32 -30.42 12.83 11.62
N LYS A 33 -30.05 13.37 10.45
CA LYS A 33 -31.01 13.72 9.40
C LYS A 33 -30.77 12.86 8.16
N SER A 34 -31.78 12.04 7.91
CA SER A 34 -32.07 11.35 6.65
C SER A 34 -31.96 12.29 5.45
N GLY A 35 -31.37 11.79 4.35
CA GLY A 35 -31.28 12.49 3.09
C GLY A 35 -30.67 11.63 1.98
N LYS A 36 -31.37 10.56 1.60
CA LYS A 36 -31.06 9.77 0.40
C LYS A 36 -31.26 10.64 -0.85
N LYS A 37 -30.17 10.98 -1.55
CA LYS A 37 -30.18 11.20 -3.00
C LYS A 37 -28.83 10.78 -3.57
N ALA A 38 -28.83 9.59 -4.16
CA ALA A 38 -27.82 9.16 -5.10
C ALA A 38 -27.68 10.21 -6.21
N ALA A 39 -26.52 10.85 -6.27
CA ALA A 39 -25.95 11.34 -7.51
C ALA A 39 -24.71 10.50 -7.72
N ALA A 40 -24.70 9.73 -8.80
CA ALA A 40 -23.55 9.01 -9.28
C ALA A 40 -22.39 10.00 -9.45
N ALA A 41 -21.51 10.04 -8.44
CA ALA A 41 -20.16 10.52 -8.64
C ALA A 41 -19.50 9.48 -9.53
N ASN A 42 -19.05 9.91 -10.71
CA ASN A 42 -18.11 9.14 -11.50
C ASN A 42 -16.90 8.91 -10.60
N ASP A 43 -16.83 7.71 -10.03
CA ASP A 43 -15.80 7.22 -9.12
C ASP A 43 -14.60 6.80 -9.97
N ASP A 44 -14.00 7.76 -10.66
CA ASP A 44 -12.62 7.66 -11.10
C ASP A 44 -11.72 7.81 -9.85
N ASN A 45 -11.97 7.05 -8.78
CA ASN A 45 -11.26 7.16 -7.52
C ASN A 45 -10.01 6.28 -7.54
N ASP A 46 -8.88 6.94 -7.79
CA ASP A 46 -7.63 6.85 -7.04
C ASP A 46 -7.48 5.60 -6.13
N GLY A 47 -7.26 4.44 -6.75
CA GLY A 47 -6.65 3.26 -6.11
C GLY A 47 -7.50 2.42 -5.15
N ASN A 48 -8.57 2.95 -4.54
CA ASN A 48 -9.35 2.21 -3.55
C ASN A 48 -10.46 1.37 -4.21
N ARG A 49 -10.06 0.20 -4.71
CA ARG A 49 -11.02 -0.80 -5.20
C ARG A 49 -11.48 -1.69 -4.06
N LEU A 50 -12.78 -1.98 -4.04
CA LEU A 50 -13.32 -3.00 -3.15
C LEU A 50 -12.63 -4.36 -3.40
N PRO A 51 -12.32 -5.13 -2.35
CA PRO A 51 -11.71 -6.44 -2.53
C PRO A 51 -12.56 -7.36 -3.41
N ALA A 52 -11.90 -8.32 -4.06
CA ALA A 52 -12.59 -9.27 -4.93
C ALA A 52 -13.70 -10.01 -4.17
N HIS A 53 -14.86 -10.21 -4.82
CA HIS A 53 -16.06 -10.87 -4.27
C HIS A 53 -16.80 -10.13 -3.15
N PHE A 54 -16.32 -8.98 -2.68
CA PHE A 54 -17.03 -8.20 -1.66
C PHE A 54 -18.18 -7.38 -2.26
N GLY A 55 -18.15 -7.12 -3.59
CA GLY A 55 -19.11 -6.26 -4.27
C GLY A 55 -20.57 -6.67 -4.11
N ASP A 56 -20.82 -7.98 -4.09
CA ASP A 56 -22.16 -8.55 -4.02
C ASP A 56 -22.62 -8.85 -2.57
N LEU A 57 -21.71 -8.71 -1.60
CA LEU A 57 -21.95 -9.07 -0.19
C LEU A 57 -22.28 -7.85 0.68
N VAL A 58 -21.75 -6.68 0.33
CA VAL A 58 -21.71 -5.53 1.24
C VAL A 58 -22.66 -4.42 0.80
N ASP A 59 -23.33 -3.83 1.78
CA ASP A 59 -24.12 -2.61 1.59
C ASP A 59 -23.22 -1.35 1.54
N ASP A 60 -23.85 -0.19 1.28
CA ASP A 60 -23.13 1.08 1.14
C ASP A 60 -22.40 1.50 2.42
N SER A 61 -22.99 1.25 3.59
CA SER A 61 -22.36 1.60 4.87
C SER A 61 -21.14 0.73 5.14
N GLN A 62 -21.23 -0.56 4.82
CA GLN A 62 -20.11 -1.49 4.93
C GLN A 62 -19.00 -1.17 3.93
N ARG A 63 -19.36 -0.74 2.70
CA ARG A 63 -18.42 -0.30 1.68
C ARG A 63 -17.59 0.90 2.14
N GLU A 64 -18.24 1.93 2.69
CA GLU A 64 -17.55 3.09 3.26
C GLU A 64 -16.60 2.69 4.41
N ALA A 65 -17.03 1.78 5.28
CA ALA A 65 -16.18 1.27 6.36
C ALA A 65 -14.96 0.51 5.81
N ILE A 66 -15.14 -0.31 4.77
CA ILE A 66 -14.04 -1.04 4.13
C ILE A 66 -13.03 -0.07 3.51
N TYR A 67 -13.48 0.99 2.85
CA TYR A 67 -12.57 1.99 2.28
C TYR A 67 -11.77 2.72 3.35
N LYS A 68 -12.38 3.08 4.48
CA LYS A 68 -11.64 3.67 5.61
C LYS A 68 -10.56 2.73 6.13
N ILE A 69 -10.87 1.44 6.29
CA ILE A 69 -9.89 0.43 6.69
C ILE A 69 -8.75 0.36 5.66
N GLN A 70 -9.06 0.35 4.36
CA GLN A 70 -8.03 0.35 3.31
C GLN A 70 -7.11 1.57 3.40
N ASP A 71 -7.67 2.77 3.61
CA ASP A 71 -6.91 4.01 3.76
C ASP A 71 -6.01 4.00 5.00
N GLU A 72 -6.49 3.46 6.12
CA GLU A 72 -5.72 3.34 7.37
C GLU A 72 -4.50 2.43 7.20
N PHE A 73 -4.65 1.32 6.47
CA PHE A 73 -3.57 0.35 6.27
C PHE A 73 -2.65 0.64 5.08
N ARG A 74 -3.11 1.42 4.08
CA ARG A 74 -2.31 1.79 2.91
C ARG A 74 -0.90 2.31 3.24
N PRO A 75 -0.69 3.29 4.13
CA PRO A 75 0.65 3.79 4.42
C PRO A 75 1.58 2.72 5.04
N GLN A 76 1.03 1.82 5.86
CA GLN A 76 1.81 0.72 6.44
C GLN A 76 2.23 -0.30 5.38
N ILE A 77 1.34 -0.60 4.44
CA ILE A 77 1.63 -1.48 3.30
C ILE A 77 2.72 -0.87 2.43
N GLU A 78 2.61 0.40 2.06
CA GLU A 78 3.62 1.11 1.25
C GLU A 78 4.99 1.11 1.92
N GLU A 79 5.05 1.33 3.24
CA GLU A 79 6.30 1.28 4.01
C GLU A 79 6.92 -0.13 3.98
N LEU A 80 6.11 -1.17 4.15
CA LEU A 80 6.58 -2.56 4.09
C LEU A 80 7.06 -2.95 2.69
N GLU A 81 6.37 -2.51 1.64
CA GLU A 81 6.78 -2.73 0.25
C GLU A 81 8.10 -2.01 -0.08
N ALA A 82 8.29 -0.79 0.43
CA ALA A 82 9.55 -0.07 0.31
C ALA A 82 10.70 -0.81 1.01
N LYS A 83 10.47 -1.28 2.25
CA LYS A 83 11.44 -2.09 3.01
C LYS A 83 11.78 -3.39 2.29
N LEU A 84 10.78 -4.08 1.74
CA LEU A 84 10.93 -5.32 0.98
C LEU A 84 11.77 -5.07 -0.29
N THR A 85 11.51 -3.98 -1.01
CA THR A 85 12.25 -3.60 -2.21
C THR A 85 13.71 -3.31 -1.87
N ALA A 86 13.96 -2.51 -0.84
CA ALA A 86 15.31 -2.21 -0.36
C ALA A 86 16.07 -3.49 0.06
N ALA A 87 15.41 -4.43 0.74
CA ALA A 87 16.01 -5.70 1.13
C ALA A 87 16.37 -6.56 -0.09
N ARG A 88 15.48 -6.64 -1.08
CA ARG A 88 15.73 -7.35 -2.35
C ARG A 88 16.89 -6.75 -3.13
N ASP A 89 17.02 -5.43 -3.14
CA ASP A 89 18.12 -4.76 -3.83
C ASP A 89 19.46 -4.98 -3.11
N LYS A 90 19.48 -4.90 -1.77
CA LYS A 90 20.66 -5.27 -0.98
C LYS A 90 21.09 -6.71 -1.21
N MET A 91 20.14 -7.64 -1.21
CA MET A 91 20.40 -9.05 -1.50
C MET A 91 21.00 -9.21 -2.91
N ARG A 92 20.45 -8.53 -3.92
CA ARG A 92 20.95 -8.60 -5.30
C ARG A 92 22.37 -8.03 -5.43
N ALA A 93 22.68 -6.95 -4.70
CA ALA A 93 24.03 -6.40 -4.64
C ALA A 93 25.01 -7.41 -4.03
N ALA A 94 24.68 -7.96 -2.86
CA ALA A 94 25.50 -8.98 -2.20
C ALA A 94 25.71 -10.23 -3.10
N MET A 95 24.67 -10.66 -3.82
CA MET A 95 24.79 -11.74 -4.81
C MET A 95 25.72 -11.40 -5.97
N ARG A 96 25.83 -10.12 -6.36
CA ARG A 96 26.74 -9.68 -7.43
C ARG A 96 28.18 -9.62 -6.93
N ASP A 97 28.38 -9.25 -5.67
CA ASP A 97 29.71 -9.09 -5.07
C ASP A 97 30.48 -10.42 -4.95
N VAL A 98 29.77 -11.56 -4.87
CA VAL A 98 30.37 -12.89 -4.86
C VAL A 98 30.75 -13.41 -6.25
N LEU A 99 30.38 -12.70 -7.32
CA LEU A 99 30.68 -13.12 -8.70
C LEU A 99 32.08 -12.67 -9.13
N THR A 100 32.74 -13.48 -9.95
CA THR A 100 33.99 -13.06 -10.60
C THR A 100 33.72 -11.95 -11.63
N PRO A 101 34.74 -11.14 -11.99
CA PRO A 101 34.58 -10.09 -13.00
C PRO A 101 34.03 -10.59 -14.35
N GLU A 102 34.41 -11.79 -14.76
CA GLU A 102 33.89 -12.42 -15.99
C GLU A 102 32.41 -12.81 -15.87
N GLN A 103 32.00 -13.32 -14.70
CA GLN A 103 30.60 -13.67 -14.43
C GLN A 103 29.72 -12.42 -14.34
N GLN A 104 30.23 -11.33 -13.76
CA GLN A 104 29.53 -10.05 -13.73
C GLN A 104 29.28 -9.50 -15.14
N LYS A 105 30.27 -9.56 -16.04
CA LYS A 105 30.09 -9.18 -17.46
C LYS A 105 28.99 -10.02 -18.13
N LYS A 106 29.01 -11.34 -17.93
CA LYS A 106 27.96 -12.24 -18.48
C LYS A 106 26.57 -11.89 -17.92
N LEU A 107 26.48 -11.55 -16.64
CA LEU A 107 25.23 -11.11 -16.01
C LEU A 107 24.72 -9.80 -16.63
N ASP A 108 25.58 -8.80 -16.82
CA ASP A 108 25.21 -7.53 -17.43
C ASP A 108 24.71 -7.69 -18.86
N ASP A 109 25.40 -8.52 -19.65
CA ASP A 109 24.98 -8.87 -21.01
C ASP A 109 23.61 -9.54 -21.05
N ALA A 110 23.34 -10.44 -20.10
CA ALA A 110 22.04 -11.11 -19.98
C ALA A 110 20.93 -10.11 -19.62
N LEU A 111 21.19 -9.23 -18.65
CA LEU A 111 20.24 -8.18 -18.24
C LEU A 111 19.96 -7.18 -19.36
N ALA A 112 20.98 -6.79 -20.14
CA ALA A 112 20.83 -5.89 -21.28
C ALA A 112 19.97 -6.52 -22.40
N LYS A 113 20.20 -7.81 -22.71
CA LYS A 113 19.38 -8.56 -23.70
C LYS A 113 17.92 -8.68 -23.24
N ALA A 114 17.69 -9.00 -21.97
CA ALA A 114 16.34 -9.11 -21.40
C ALA A 114 15.55 -7.78 -21.49
N LYS A 115 16.21 -6.65 -21.22
CA LYS A 115 15.59 -5.31 -21.37
C LYS A 115 15.19 -5.03 -22.82
N LYS A 116 16.06 -5.36 -23.80
CA LYS A 116 15.77 -5.19 -25.23
C LYS A 116 14.62 -6.08 -25.72
N GLY A 117 14.53 -7.32 -25.25
CA GLY A 117 13.45 -8.25 -25.58
C GLY A 117 12.06 -7.79 -25.11
N LYS A 118 11.96 -7.24 -23.90
CA LYS A 118 10.70 -6.68 -23.38
C LYS A 118 10.23 -5.42 -24.13
N GLY A 119 11.15 -4.55 -24.53
CA GLY A 119 10.85 -3.35 -25.32
C GLY A 119 10.29 -3.68 -26.72
N GLY A 120 10.89 -4.66 -27.40
CA GLY A 120 10.44 -5.11 -28.73
C GLY A 120 9.07 -5.78 -28.72
N ALA A 121 8.75 -6.57 -27.69
CA ALA A 121 7.45 -7.21 -27.54
C ALA A 121 6.31 -6.21 -27.25
N LYS A 122 6.58 -5.17 -26.44
CA LYS A 122 5.60 -4.10 -26.15
C LYS A 122 5.33 -3.26 -27.40
N ALA A 123 6.34 -2.95 -28.21
CA ALA A 123 6.21 -2.21 -29.45
C ALA A 123 5.45 -2.99 -30.55
N LYS A 124 5.69 -4.29 -30.70
CA LYS A 124 4.95 -5.13 -31.66
C LYS A 124 3.47 -5.28 -31.28
N ARG A 125 3.15 -5.42 -29.99
CA ARG A 125 1.75 -5.47 -29.50
C ARG A 125 0.99 -4.15 -29.69
N ALA A 126 1.68 -3.01 -29.56
CA ALA A 126 1.05 -1.70 -29.80
C ALA A 126 0.73 -1.46 -31.29
N LYS A 127 1.58 -1.96 -32.21
CA LYS A 127 1.37 -1.81 -33.66
C LYS A 127 0.26 -2.71 -34.21
N ALA A 128 0.01 -3.87 -33.60
CA ALA A 128 -1.04 -4.80 -34.01
C ALA A 128 -2.47 -4.38 -33.59
N LYS A 129 -2.62 -3.42 -32.67
CA LYS A 129 -3.93 -2.97 -32.17
C LYS A 129 -4.52 -1.77 -32.93
N LYS A 130 -3.81 -1.25 -33.95
CA LYS A 130 -4.20 -0.02 -34.69
C LYS A 130 -5.00 -0.21 -36.00
N PRO A 131 -5.16 -1.38 -36.67
CA PRO A 131 -5.89 -1.41 -37.94
C PRO A 131 -7.40 -1.69 -37.82
N ALA A 132 -7.99 -1.83 -36.63
CA ALA A 132 -9.41 -2.23 -36.50
C ALA A 132 -10.40 -1.07 -36.23
N ALA A 133 -9.94 0.18 -36.07
CA ALA A 133 -10.81 1.31 -35.71
C ALA A 133 -11.21 2.21 -36.91
N GLU A 134 -10.76 1.92 -38.13
CA GLU A 134 -10.97 2.78 -39.31
C GLU A 134 -11.88 2.17 -40.40
N ALA A 135 -12.68 1.13 -40.08
CA ALA A 135 -13.52 0.43 -41.08
C ALA A 135 -15.02 0.42 -40.79
N THR A 136 -15.54 1.20 -39.83
CA THR A 136 -16.99 1.17 -39.47
C THR A 136 -17.70 2.53 -39.52
N ASN A 137 -17.23 3.48 -40.32
CA ASN A 137 -17.96 4.73 -40.60
C ASN A 137 -18.07 5.02 -42.11
N ALA A 138 -18.45 4.00 -42.88
CA ALA A 138 -18.87 4.15 -44.27
C ALA A 138 -19.97 3.13 -44.61
N SER A 139 -21.19 3.40 -44.13
CA SER A 139 -22.45 2.96 -44.74
C SER A 139 -23.56 3.91 -44.30
#